data_AF-A0A815LL70-F1
#
_entry.id   AF-A0A815LL70-F1
#
_cell.length_a   1.000
_cell.length_b   1.000
_cell.length_c   1.000
_cell.angle_alpha   90.00
_cell.angle_beta   90.00
_cell.angle_gamma   90.00
#
_symmetry.space_group_name_H-M   'P 1'
#
loop_
_entity.id
_entity.type
_entity.pdbx_description
1 polymer ?
#
loop_
_entity_poly.entity_id
_entity_poly.type
_entity_poly.pdbx_seq_one_letter_code
_entity_poly.pdbx_strand_id
1 'polypeptide(L)'
;MTWEKLKLILSIIYDLFFLLINIPWEIFKKFNPNKCKYKTGEQHEKDINEIAKTIANITKKNPNIEIVLDRQLGEGHSSRSTEYKKGKFRINISSLNSIIEINSKDKYVDVESLVTFEELCNETLKYNLLPCVIPEFKSITLGGAIQGIAIESSSFIHGTFDKTVLHATLNNWKWSNNQFE
;
A
#
# COMPACT_ATOMS: atom_id res chain seq x y z
N MET A 1 -46.24 -18.37 22.66
CA MET A 1 -45.09 -18.10 21.78
C MET A 1 -44.19 -19.33 21.82
N THR A 2 -43.91 -19.97 20.69
CA THR A 2 -43.07 -21.19 20.67
C THR A 2 -41.61 -20.83 20.95
N TRP A 3 -40.86 -21.77 21.53
CA TRP A 3 -39.44 -21.58 21.86
C TRP A 3 -38.59 -21.15 20.65
N GLU A 4 -38.92 -21.60 19.45
CA GLU A 4 -38.23 -21.17 18.23
C GLU A 4 -38.48 -19.70 17.87
N LYS A 5 -39.72 -19.22 18.05
CA LYS A 5 -40.04 -17.79 17.84
C LYS A 5 -39.28 -16.91 18.84
N LEU A 6 -39.09 -17.40 20.07
CA LEU A 6 -38.33 -16.69 21.10
C LEU A 6 -36.84 -16.60 20.78
N LYS A 7 -36.23 -17.69 20.28
CA LYS A 7 -34.83 -17.70 19.79
C LYS A 7 -34.62 -16.75 18.63
N LEU A 8 -35.56 -16.73 17.67
CA LEU A 8 -35.49 -15.82 16.52
C LEU A 8 -35.54 -14.35 16.98
N ILE A 9 -36.46 -14.01 17.88
CA ILE A 9 -36.58 -12.66 18.44
C ILE A 9 -35.30 -12.26 19.18
N LEU A 10 -34.72 -13.15 19.98
CA LEU A 10 -33.47 -12.89 20.69
C LEU A 10 -32.28 -12.69 19.74
N SER A 11 -32.19 -13.46 18.65
CA SER A 11 -31.18 -13.26 17.60
C SER A 11 -31.31 -11.89 16.96
N ILE A 12 -32.53 -11.50 16.58
CA ILE A 12 -32.79 -10.18 15.97
C ILE A 12 -32.43 -9.05 16.95
N ILE A 13 -32.79 -9.18 18.23
CA ILE A 13 -32.44 -8.19 19.26
C ILE A 13 -30.93 -8.10 19.43
N TYR A 14 -30.23 -9.24 19.43
CA TYR A 14 -28.77 -9.29 19.51
C TYR A 14 -28.11 -8.62 18.30
N ASP A 15 -28.57 -8.93 17.09
CA ASP A 15 -28.07 -8.32 15.85
C ASP A 15 -28.33 -6.81 15.83
N LEU A 16 -29.51 -6.36 16.25
CA LEU A 16 -29.85 -4.93 16.37
C LEU A 16 -29.00 -4.23 17.42
N PHE A 17 -28.76 -4.86 18.57
CA PHE A 17 -27.89 -4.33 19.62
C PHE A 17 -26.44 -4.22 19.14
N PHE A 18 -25.93 -5.26 18.47
CA PHE A 18 -24.60 -5.26 17.89
C PHE A 18 -24.46 -4.18 16.80
N LEU A 19 -25.50 -4.01 15.97
CA LEU A 19 -25.55 -2.94 14.98
C LEU A 19 -25.53 -1.55 15.66
N LEU A 20 -26.35 -1.33 16.68
CA LEU A 20 -26.44 -0.05 17.41
C LEU A 20 -25.14 0.35 18.11
N ILE A 21 -24.40 -0.62 18.66
CA ILE A 21 -23.10 -0.35 19.28
C ILE A 21 -22.04 0.01 18.24
N ASN A 22 -22.07 -0.65 17.08
CA ASN A 22 -21.07 -0.42 16.04
C ASN A 22 -21.36 0.80 15.16
N ILE A 23 -22.63 1.21 15.01
CA ILE A 23 -23.02 2.37 14.19
C ILE A 23 -22.22 3.64 14.55
N PRO A 24 -22.09 4.05 15.82
CA PRO A 24 -21.28 5.21 16.19
C PRO A 24 -19.82 5.08 15.75
N TRP A 25 -19.23 3.88 15.86
CA TRP A 25 -17.85 3.61 15.46
C TRP A 25 -17.67 3.63 13.94
N GLU A 26 -18.61 3.05 13.19
CA GLU A 26 -18.59 3.07 11.72
C GLU A 26 -18.86 4.48 11.16
N ILE A 27 -19.73 5.25 11.82
CA ILE A 27 -19.92 6.68 11.54
C ILE A 27 -18.61 7.43 11.80
N PHE A 28 -17.97 7.21 12.94
CA PHE A 28 -16.70 7.85 13.28
C PHE A 28 -15.60 7.53 12.26
N LYS A 29 -15.45 6.27 11.85
CA LYS A 29 -14.52 5.87 10.77
C LYS A 29 -14.82 6.58 9.45
N LYS A 30 -16.10 6.70 9.07
CA LYS A 30 -16.53 7.40 7.86
C LYS A 30 -16.15 8.89 7.88
N PHE A 31 -16.12 9.50 9.05
CA PHE A 31 -15.71 10.90 9.26
C PHE A 31 -14.21 11.09 9.54
N ASN A 32 -13.48 10.00 9.81
CA ASN A 32 -12.03 10.01 9.96
C ASN A 32 -11.36 9.18 8.86
N PRO A 33 -11.57 9.48 7.56
CA PRO A 33 -10.75 8.87 6.54
C PRO A 33 -9.33 9.41 6.75
N ASN A 34 -8.37 8.54 6.99
CA ASN A 34 -6.99 8.83 6.58
C ASN A 34 -7.07 9.12 5.08
N LYS A 35 -7.22 10.40 4.74
CA LYS A 35 -7.47 10.81 3.37
C LYS A 35 -6.21 10.47 2.60
N CYS A 36 -6.35 9.62 1.59
CA CYS A 36 -5.26 9.30 0.70
C CYS A 36 -4.68 10.61 0.17
N LYS A 37 -3.35 10.73 0.23
CA LYS A 37 -2.67 11.96 -0.18
C LYS A 37 -2.63 12.01 -1.70
N TYR A 38 -2.76 13.22 -2.23
CA TYR A 38 -2.59 13.50 -3.64
C TYR A 38 -1.40 14.42 -3.82
N LYS A 39 -0.62 14.19 -4.87
CA LYS A 39 0.45 15.11 -5.25
C LYS A 39 0.64 15.17 -6.76
N THR A 40 1.26 16.26 -7.21
CA THR A 40 1.59 16.46 -8.63
C THR A 40 2.76 15.57 -9.04
N GLY A 41 2.85 15.26 -10.34
CA GLY A 41 4.02 14.59 -10.90
C GLY A 41 5.33 15.33 -10.61
N GLU A 42 5.32 16.67 -10.66
CA GLU A 42 6.50 17.48 -10.30
C GLU A 42 6.96 17.27 -8.85
N GLN A 43 6.02 17.14 -7.90
CA GLN A 43 6.38 16.88 -6.51
C GLN A 43 6.89 15.46 -6.33
N HIS A 44 6.28 14.49 -7.00
CA HIS A 44 6.79 13.11 -7.06
C HIS A 44 8.25 13.07 -7.54
N GLU A 45 8.55 13.72 -8.66
CA GLU A 45 9.90 13.79 -9.21
C GLU A 45 10.89 14.44 -8.24
N LYS A 46 10.49 15.49 -7.52
CA LYS A 46 11.35 16.11 -6.49
C LYS A 46 11.68 15.13 -5.37
N ASP A 47 10.69 14.40 -4.86
CA ASP A 47 10.86 13.44 -3.77
C ASP A 47 11.77 12.27 -4.20
N ILE A 48 11.58 11.76 -5.43
CA ILE A 48 12.43 10.71 -6.02
C ILE A 48 13.88 11.21 -6.14
N ASN A 49 14.08 12.42 -6.65
CA ASN A 49 15.40 13.02 -6.79
C ASN A 49 16.10 13.25 -5.44
N GLU A 50 15.36 13.60 -4.39
CA GLU A 50 15.92 13.73 -3.04
C GLU A 50 16.39 12.39 -2.46
N ILE A 51 15.58 11.35 -2.64
CA ILE A 51 15.93 9.98 -2.25
C ILE A 51 17.15 9.50 -3.03
N ALA A 52 17.18 9.70 -4.35
CA ALA A 52 18.30 9.33 -5.21
C ALA A 52 19.59 10.06 -4.82
N LYS A 53 19.54 11.37 -4.55
CA LYS A 53 20.67 12.16 -4.04
C LYS A 53 21.18 11.63 -2.71
N THR A 54 20.26 11.26 -1.81
CA THR A 54 20.61 10.70 -0.50
C THR A 54 21.40 9.41 -0.69
N ILE A 55 20.89 8.48 -1.51
CA ILE A 55 21.58 7.22 -1.81
C ILE A 55 22.95 7.49 -2.45
N ALA A 56 23.02 8.35 -3.47
CA ALA A 56 24.28 8.68 -4.15
C ALA A 56 25.34 9.23 -3.19
N ASN A 57 24.95 10.13 -2.29
CA ASN A 57 25.85 10.72 -1.29
C ASN A 57 26.40 9.67 -0.31
N ILE A 58 25.57 8.71 0.09
CA ILE A 58 25.95 7.66 1.03
C ILE A 58 26.88 6.66 0.37
N THR A 59 26.55 6.22 -0.84
CA THR A 59 27.39 5.29 -1.56
C THR A 59 28.73 5.91 -1.97
N LYS A 60 28.77 7.21 -2.26
CA LYS A 60 30.03 7.94 -2.47
C LYS A 60 30.93 7.94 -1.24
N LYS A 61 30.34 8.02 -0.04
CA LYS A 61 31.09 7.99 1.24
C LYS A 61 31.53 6.57 1.60
N ASN A 62 30.70 5.56 1.33
CA ASN A 62 31.01 4.17 1.60
C ASN A 62 30.49 3.29 0.45
N PRO A 63 31.35 2.91 -0.51
CA PRO A 63 30.96 2.10 -1.66
C PRO A 63 30.39 0.72 -1.33
N ASN A 64 30.73 0.17 -0.15
CA ASN A 64 30.32 -1.16 0.28
C ASN A 64 29.10 -1.13 1.23
N ILE A 65 28.47 0.05 1.40
CA ILE A 65 27.33 0.16 2.31
C ILE A 65 26.10 -0.53 1.72
N GLU A 66 25.52 -1.43 2.49
CA GLU A 66 24.23 -2.01 2.14
C GLU A 66 23.11 -1.06 2.56
N ILE A 67 22.13 -0.89 1.68
CA ILE A 67 20.99 0.01 1.87
C ILE A 67 19.73 -0.81 2.03
N VAL A 68 18.91 -0.47 3.02
CA VAL A 68 17.62 -1.10 3.29
C VAL A 68 16.56 -0.03 3.48
N LEU A 69 15.31 -0.34 3.15
CA LEU A 69 14.19 0.55 3.46
C LEU A 69 14.06 0.73 4.97
N ASP A 70 13.86 1.98 5.39
CA ASP A 70 13.49 2.31 6.76
C ASP A 70 12.03 1.95 6.97
N ARG A 71 11.84 0.75 7.51
CA ARG A 71 10.55 0.15 7.88
C ARG A 71 10.70 -0.39 9.28
N GLN A 72 9.79 -0.01 10.17
CA GLN A 72 9.76 -0.48 11.55
C GLN A 72 9.17 -1.90 11.64
N LEU A 73 9.38 -2.53 12.80
CA LEU A 73 8.79 -3.83 13.09
C LEU A 73 7.27 -3.67 13.21
N GLY A 74 6.51 -4.57 12.56
CA GLY A 74 5.04 -4.53 12.55
C GLY A 74 4.43 -3.69 11.42
N GLU A 75 5.19 -2.82 10.74
CA GLU A 75 4.68 -2.00 9.63
C GLU A 75 4.48 -2.76 8.31
N GLY A 76 4.97 -4.00 8.20
CA GLY A 76 4.80 -4.78 6.97
C GLY A 76 4.37 -6.22 7.25
N HIS A 77 3.77 -6.84 6.26
CA HIS A 77 3.18 -8.19 6.34
C HIS A 77 4.20 -9.33 6.17
N SER A 78 5.49 -9.03 6.33
CA SER A 78 6.54 -10.05 6.29
C SER A 78 6.78 -10.61 7.69
N SER A 79 6.66 -11.93 7.84
CA SER A 79 7.10 -12.66 9.04
C SER A 79 8.61 -12.71 9.21
N ARG A 80 9.37 -12.17 8.25
CA ARG A 80 10.83 -12.10 8.32
C ARG A 80 11.25 -11.10 9.39
N SER A 81 12.25 -11.52 10.15
CA SER A 81 12.86 -10.77 11.22
C SER A 81 13.60 -9.53 10.67
N THR A 82 13.70 -8.44 11.45
CA THR A 82 14.31 -7.17 10.99
C THR A 82 15.81 -7.05 11.29
N GLU A 83 16.43 -8.10 11.84
CA GLU A 83 17.84 -8.17 12.25
C GLU A 83 18.78 -7.96 11.08
N TYR A 84 18.38 -8.36 9.86
CA TYR A 84 19.16 -8.11 8.65
C TYR A 84 19.37 -6.62 8.38
N LYS A 85 18.62 -5.70 9.01
CA LYS A 85 18.82 -4.26 8.87
C LYS A 85 19.92 -3.70 9.78
N LYS A 86 20.46 -4.50 10.69
CA LYS A 86 21.49 -4.06 11.66
C LYS A 86 22.79 -3.78 10.92
N GLY A 87 23.38 -2.60 11.14
CA GLY A 87 24.60 -2.17 10.46
C GLY A 87 24.44 -1.71 9.01
N LYS A 88 23.20 -1.70 8.47
CA LYS A 88 22.88 -1.23 7.12
C LYS A 88 22.34 0.19 7.15
N PHE A 89 22.53 0.95 6.08
CA PHE A 89 21.94 2.28 5.96
C PHE A 89 20.43 2.16 5.72
N ARG A 90 19.63 2.89 6.49
CA ARG A 90 18.17 2.88 6.35
C ARG A 90 17.71 4.08 5.54
N ILE A 91 17.15 3.84 4.36
CA ILE A 91 16.61 4.89 3.50
C ILE A 91 15.14 5.14 3.85
N ASN A 92 14.82 6.37 4.24
CA ASN A 92 13.46 6.80 4.46
C ASN A 92 12.80 7.16 3.12
N ILE A 93 11.65 6.56 2.83
CA ILE A 93 10.85 6.83 1.63
C ILE A 93 9.41 7.21 1.97
N SER A 94 9.16 7.68 3.18
CA SER A 94 7.82 7.98 3.72
C SER A 94 7.06 9.07 2.96
N SER A 95 7.76 9.84 2.11
CA SER A 95 7.17 10.80 1.17
C SER A 95 6.49 10.14 -0.04
N LEU A 96 6.77 8.87 -0.32
CA LEU A 96 6.25 8.13 -1.47
C LEU A 96 4.90 7.45 -1.16
N ASN A 97 3.94 8.17 -0.58
CA ASN A 97 2.65 7.67 -0.11
C ASN A 97 1.42 8.39 -0.69
N SER A 98 1.49 8.83 -1.94
CA SER A 98 0.41 9.59 -2.59
C SER A 98 -0.05 8.99 -3.92
N ILE A 99 -1.30 9.28 -4.29
CA ILE A 99 -1.81 9.10 -5.66
C ILE A 99 -1.41 10.31 -6.50
N ILE A 100 -0.98 10.06 -7.73
CA ILE A 100 -0.58 11.09 -8.70
C ILE A 100 -1.77 11.38 -9.64
N GLU A 101 -2.32 10.32 -10.24
CA GLU A 101 -3.43 10.44 -11.20
C GLU A 101 -4.34 9.22 -11.14
N ILE A 102 -5.65 9.43 -11.33
CA ILE A 102 -6.62 8.36 -11.60
C ILE A 102 -7.26 8.68 -12.95
N ASN A 103 -6.94 7.88 -13.98
CA ASN A 103 -7.56 8.00 -15.28
C ASN A 103 -8.69 6.97 -15.40
N SER A 104 -9.92 7.41 -15.18
CA SER A 104 -11.11 6.54 -15.22
C SER A 104 -11.52 6.09 -16.61
N LYS A 105 -11.11 6.84 -17.65
CA LYS A 105 -11.40 6.51 -19.05
C LYS A 105 -10.54 5.34 -19.52
N ASP A 106 -9.24 5.44 -19.29
CA ASP A 106 -8.26 4.42 -19.68
C ASP A 106 -8.03 3.36 -18.59
N LYS A 107 -8.66 3.54 -17.42
CA LYS A 107 -8.72 2.61 -16.28
C LYS A 107 -7.35 2.26 -15.71
N TYR A 108 -6.50 3.27 -15.50
CA TYR A 108 -5.25 3.12 -14.78
C TYR A 108 -5.12 4.16 -13.66
N VAL A 109 -4.19 3.90 -12.74
CA VAL A 109 -3.85 4.79 -11.65
C VAL A 109 -2.33 4.92 -11.58
N ASP A 110 -1.84 6.15 -11.58
CA ASP A 110 -0.45 6.46 -11.28
C ASP A 110 -0.34 6.79 -9.79
N VAL A 111 0.49 6.02 -9.09
CA VAL A 111 0.49 5.97 -7.64
C VAL A 111 1.85 5.55 -7.10
N GLU A 112 2.15 5.98 -5.89
CA GLU A 112 3.41 5.71 -5.25
C GLU A 112 3.46 4.42 -4.45
N SER A 113 4.69 3.97 -4.18
CA SER A 113 4.98 2.65 -3.65
C SER A 113 4.45 2.39 -2.24
N LEU A 114 4.29 3.41 -1.39
CA LEU A 114 3.77 3.25 -0.03
C LEU A 114 2.26 3.44 0.09
N VAL A 115 1.55 3.76 -1.00
CA VAL A 115 0.09 3.72 -0.96
C VAL A 115 -0.37 2.31 -0.67
N THR A 116 -1.37 2.17 0.18
CA THR A 116 -1.97 0.89 0.59
C THR A 116 -3.10 0.46 -0.35
N PHE A 117 -3.44 -0.82 -0.36
CA PHE A 117 -4.64 -1.28 -1.08
C PHE A 117 -5.92 -0.70 -0.52
N GLU A 118 -5.99 -0.39 0.78
CA GLU A 118 -7.12 0.32 1.37
C GLU A 118 -7.32 1.68 0.72
N GLU A 119 -6.26 2.49 0.66
CA GLU A 119 -6.28 3.81 0.06
C GLU A 119 -6.60 3.73 -1.44
N LEU A 120 -5.92 2.84 -2.17
CA LEU A 120 -6.15 2.67 -3.60
C LEU A 120 -7.60 2.25 -3.91
N CYS A 121 -8.16 1.28 -3.18
CA CYS A 121 -9.54 0.86 -3.36
C CYS A 121 -10.52 2.00 -3.02
N ASN A 122 -10.31 2.69 -1.89
CA ASN A 122 -11.18 3.80 -1.49
C ASN A 122 -11.21 4.93 -2.53
N GLU A 123 -10.09 5.22 -3.18
CA GLU A 123 -10.01 6.27 -4.19
C GLU A 123 -10.53 5.83 -5.57
N THR A 124 -10.26 4.59 -5.99
CA THR A 124 -10.76 4.05 -7.27
C THR A 124 -12.26 3.77 -7.25
N LEU A 125 -12.82 3.39 -6.10
CA LEU A 125 -14.27 3.19 -5.94
C LEU A 125 -15.09 4.45 -6.22
N LYS A 126 -14.53 5.65 -6.00
CA LYS A 126 -15.18 6.93 -6.36
C LYS A 126 -15.45 7.05 -7.87
N TYR A 127 -14.74 6.28 -8.67
CA TYR A 127 -14.87 6.20 -10.13
C TYR A 127 -15.54 4.89 -10.58
N ASN A 128 -16.11 4.10 -9.66
CA ASN A 128 -16.65 2.75 -9.91
C ASN A 128 -15.61 1.77 -10.49
N LEU A 129 -14.35 1.91 -10.07
CA LEU A 129 -13.24 1.04 -10.46
C LEU A 129 -12.64 0.34 -9.25
N LEU A 130 -11.93 -0.76 -9.51
CA LEU A 130 -11.10 -1.48 -8.54
C LEU A 130 -9.83 -2.00 -9.24
N PRO A 131 -8.72 -2.19 -8.52
CA PRO A 131 -7.56 -2.91 -9.03
C PRO A 131 -7.93 -4.32 -9.49
N CYS A 132 -7.27 -4.82 -10.55
CA CYS A 132 -7.55 -6.16 -11.09
C CYS A 132 -7.27 -7.28 -10.08
N VAL A 133 -6.26 -7.10 -9.23
CA VAL A 133 -5.92 -7.99 -8.13
C VAL A 133 -5.79 -7.18 -6.85
N ILE A 134 -6.47 -7.62 -5.80
CA ILE A 134 -6.45 -7.01 -4.47
C ILE A 134 -6.08 -8.13 -3.49
N PRO A 135 -4.98 -8.02 -2.73
CA PRO A 135 -4.62 -9.01 -1.73
C PRO A 135 -5.49 -8.91 -0.48
N GLU A 136 -5.56 -10.00 0.29
CA GLU A 136 -6.37 -10.12 1.51
C GLU A 136 -6.16 -9.00 2.54
N PHE A 137 -4.91 -8.56 2.77
CA PHE A 137 -4.62 -7.55 3.80
C PHE A 137 -4.61 -6.12 3.25
N LYS A 138 -5.55 -5.32 3.75
CA LYS A 138 -5.79 -3.91 3.37
C LYS A 138 -4.57 -2.99 3.47
N SER A 139 -3.74 -3.18 4.50
CA SER A 139 -2.56 -2.35 4.77
C SER A 139 -1.32 -2.74 3.97
N ILE A 140 -1.40 -3.73 3.08
CA ILE A 140 -0.30 -4.01 2.14
C ILE A 140 -0.09 -2.80 1.25
N THR A 141 1.17 -2.37 1.11
CA THR A 141 1.57 -1.31 0.19
C THR A 141 1.76 -1.84 -1.23
N LEU A 142 1.55 -1.01 -2.24
CA LEU A 142 1.68 -1.39 -3.64
C LEU A 142 3.11 -1.84 -3.99
N GLY A 143 4.13 -1.14 -3.47
CA GLY A 143 5.53 -1.53 -3.66
C GLY A 143 5.87 -2.87 -3.00
N GLY A 144 5.28 -3.14 -1.82
CA GLY A 144 5.40 -4.44 -1.15
C GLY A 144 4.71 -5.55 -1.95
N ALA A 145 3.56 -5.26 -2.56
CA ALA A 145 2.83 -6.21 -3.40
C ALA A 145 3.53 -6.52 -4.71
N ILE A 146 4.13 -5.53 -5.38
CA ILE A 146 4.94 -5.75 -6.58
C ILE A 146 6.13 -6.66 -6.27
N GLN A 147 6.86 -6.39 -5.19
CA GLN A 147 8.01 -7.23 -4.80
C GLN A 147 7.61 -8.58 -4.21
N GLY A 148 6.41 -8.67 -3.64
CA GLY A 148 5.85 -9.87 -3.03
C GLY A 148 4.92 -10.67 -3.93
N ILE A 149 4.79 -10.30 -5.22
CA ILE A 149 3.88 -10.86 -6.23
C ILE A 149 2.40 -10.57 -5.96
N ALA A 150 1.96 -10.60 -4.70
CA ALA A 150 0.60 -10.38 -4.21
C ALA A 150 -0.48 -11.13 -5.03
N ILE A 151 -0.92 -12.25 -4.47
CA ILE A 151 -1.89 -13.15 -5.10
C ILE A 151 -3.23 -13.09 -4.36
N GLU A 152 -4.32 -13.27 -5.09
CA GLU A 152 -5.66 -13.47 -4.54
C GLU A 152 -6.56 -14.17 -5.58
N SER A 153 -7.80 -14.50 -5.23
CA SER A 153 -8.77 -15.20 -6.11
C SER A 153 -8.87 -14.66 -7.55
N SER A 154 -8.90 -13.33 -7.75
CA SER A 154 -8.96 -12.74 -9.10
C SER A 154 -7.68 -12.95 -9.92
N SER A 155 -6.59 -13.39 -9.28
CA SER A 155 -5.34 -13.74 -9.95
C SER A 155 -5.48 -14.93 -10.88
N PHE A 156 -6.52 -15.76 -10.72
CA PHE A 156 -6.85 -16.81 -11.67
C PHE A 156 -7.16 -16.25 -13.08
N ILE A 157 -7.74 -15.05 -13.15
CA ILE A 157 -8.11 -14.39 -14.40
C ILE A 157 -6.99 -13.44 -14.87
N HIS A 158 -6.45 -12.65 -13.94
CA HIS A 158 -5.56 -11.53 -14.26
C HIS A 158 -4.07 -11.85 -14.07
N GLY A 159 -3.73 -13.04 -13.58
CA GLY A 159 -2.38 -13.32 -13.09
C GLY A 159 -2.13 -12.64 -11.75
N THR A 160 -0.88 -12.60 -11.32
CA THR A 160 -0.47 -12.00 -10.05
C THR A 160 -0.50 -10.46 -10.13
N PHE A 161 -0.52 -9.75 -9.00
CA PHE A 161 -0.67 -8.29 -9.01
C PHE A 161 0.40 -7.57 -9.84
N ASP A 162 1.65 -8.03 -9.77
CA ASP A 162 2.76 -7.52 -10.59
C ASP A 162 2.49 -7.60 -12.10
N LYS A 163 1.71 -8.60 -12.57
CA LYS A 163 1.33 -8.74 -13.99
C LYS A 163 0.25 -7.76 -14.43
N THR A 164 -0.40 -7.09 -13.48
CA THR A 164 -1.42 -6.07 -13.75
C THR A 164 -0.82 -4.66 -13.81
N VAL A 165 0.46 -4.51 -13.48
CA VAL A 165 1.19 -3.24 -13.53
C VAL A 165 1.60 -2.93 -14.96
N LEU A 166 1.21 -1.75 -15.45
CA LEU A 166 1.54 -1.29 -16.81
C LEU A 166 2.98 -0.76 -16.89
N HIS A 167 3.37 0.08 -15.93
CA HIS A 167 4.71 0.67 -15.84
C HIS A 167 5.13 0.78 -14.37
N ALA A 168 6.43 0.66 -14.12
CA ALA A 168 7.02 0.92 -12.82
C ALA A 168 8.36 1.63 -13.00
N THR A 169 8.54 2.74 -12.28
CA THR A 169 9.83 3.42 -12.22
C THR A 169 10.71 2.73 -11.19
N LEU A 170 11.77 2.10 -11.67
CA LEU A 170 12.82 1.53 -10.84
C LEU A 170 14.03 2.45 -10.94
N ASN A 171 14.49 2.99 -9.82
CA ASN A 171 15.80 3.65 -9.78
C ASN A 171 16.87 2.56 -9.94
N ASN A 172 17.34 2.39 -11.18
CA ASN A 172 18.28 1.36 -11.56
C ASN A 172 19.67 1.70 -11.00
N TRP A 173 19.96 1.15 -9.82
CA TRP A 173 21.32 1.07 -9.31
C TRP A 173 22.06 -0.10 -9.97
N LYS A 174 23.04 0.19 -10.84
CA LYS A 174 23.89 -0.86 -11.41
C LYS A 174 24.94 -1.30 -10.40
N TRP A 175 24.77 -2.51 -9.88
CA TRP A 175 25.72 -3.20 -8.99
C TRP A 175 27.16 -3.26 -9.53
N SER A 176 27.35 -3.19 -10.85
CA SER A 176 28.68 -3.30 -11.46
C SER A 176 29.50 -2.01 -11.41
N ASN A 177 28.85 -0.83 -11.38
CA ASN A 177 29.52 0.45 -11.68
C ASN A 177 29.30 1.56 -10.64
N ASN A 178 28.52 1.34 -9.57
CA ASN A 178 28.21 2.37 -8.56
C ASN A 178 27.73 3.72 -9.16
N GLN A 179 26.97 3.67 -10.26
CA GLN A 179 26.38 4.85 -10.90
C GLN A 179 24.87 4.67 -11.05
N PHE A 180 24.15 5.79 -10.87
CA PHE A 180 22.74 5.94 -11.20
C PHE A 180 22.62 6.40 -12.66
N GLU A 181 21.78 5.70 -13.44
CA GLU A 181 21.28 6.18 -14.74
C GLU A 181 19.92 6.83 -14.57
#